data_AF-A0AAI9FH79-F1
#
_entry.id   AF-A0AAI9FH79-F1
#
_cell.length_a   1.000
_cell.length_b   1.000
_cell.length_c   1.000
_cell.angle_alpha   90.00
_cell.angle_beta   90.00
_cell.angle_gamma   90.00
#
_symmetry.space_group_name_H-M   'P 1'
#
loop_
_entity.id
_entity.type
_entity.pdbx_description
1 polymer ?
#
loop_
_entity_poly.entity_id
_entity_poly.type
_entity_poly.pdbx_seq_one_letter_code
_entity_poly.pdbx_strand_id
1 'polypeptide(L)'
;LPAKQEAIEFVHFANVINDYLYKYPDKRNSGGTLTSEQIGITPVYDIHHIIYGKRVYIWSADTEGLMSALQQQTKHSAMLGRVKNKKIVDNQGNDMGVTIPSSIPEGSIVFIN
;
A
#
# COMPACT_ATOMS: atom_id res chain seq x y z
N LEU A 1 2.95 -8.23 19.24
CA LEU A 1 4.03 -7.31 18.81
C LEU A 1 3.42 -6.22 17.94
N PRO A 2 3.86 -4.96 18.06
CA PRO A 2 3.30 -3.80 17.34
C PRO A 2 3.14 -4.03 15.83
N ALA A 3 4.15 -4.60 15.18
CA ALA A 3 4.13 -4.88 13.73
C ALA A 3 2.97 -5.80 13.27
N LYS A 4 2.50 -6.72 14.13
CA LYS A 4 1.37 -7.58 13.78
C LYS A 4 0.07 -6.79 13.69
N GLN A 5 -0.17 -5.89 14.65
CA GLN A 5 -1.37 -5.05 14.63
C GLN A 5 -1.30 -4.05 13.47
N GLU A 6 -0.14 -3.44 13.25
CA GLU A 6 0.09 -2.55 12.11
C GLU A 6 -0.18 -3.26 10.78
N ALA A 7 0.29 -4.50 10.59
CA ALA A 7 0.00 -5.28 9.39
C ALA A 7 -1.50 -5.61 9.21
N ILE A 8 -2.22 -5.88 10.31
CA ILE A 8 -3.67 -6.10 10.27
C ILE A 8 -4.39 -4.84 9.79
N GLU A 9 -4.07 -3.69 10.37
CA GLU A 9 -4.68 -2.40 9.99
C GLU A 9 -4.29 -1.98 8.57
N PHE A 10 -3.04 -2.20 8.16
CA PHE A 10 -2.57 -1.94 6.80
C PHE A 10 -3.36 -2.75 5.78
N VAL A 11 -3.51 -4.05 6.00
CA VAL A 11 -4.26 -4.93 5.08
C VAL A 11 -5.75 -4.60 5.09
N HIS A 12 -6.32 -4.26 6.26
CA HIS A 12 -7.69 -3.79 6.34
C HIS A 12 -7.90 -2.52 5.50
N PHE A 13 -7.02 -1.52 5.65
CA PHE A 13 -7.06 -0.29 4.88
C PHE A 13 -6.93 -0.54 3.37
N ALA A 14 -5.97 -1.39 2.97
CA ALA A 14 -5.79 -1.78 1.57
C ALA A 14 -7.05 -2.46 1.00
N ASN A 15 -7.69 -3.34 1.77
CA ASN A 15 -8.93 -4.01 1.35
C ASN A 15 -10.08 -3.01 1.16
N VAL A 16 -10.26 -2.06 2.09
CA VAL A 16 -11.32 -1.06 1.95
C VAL A 16 -11.12 -0.17 0.73
N ILE A 17 -9.88 0.24 0.44
CA ILE A 17 -9.57 0.98 -0.78
C ILE A 17 -9.86 0.12 -2.03
N ASN A 18 -9.42 -1.14 -2.03
CA ASN A 18 -9.67 -2.05 -3.14
C ASN A 18 -11.17 -2.27 -3.38
N ASP A 19 -11.96 -2.43 -2.32
CA ASP A 19 -13.42 -2.59 -2.40
C ASP A 19 -14.09 -1.33 -2.96
N TYR A 20 -13.62 -0.15 -2.57
CA TYR A 20 -14.10 1.12 -3.14
C TYR A 20 -13.79 1.17 -4.66
N LEU A 21 -12.55 0.87 -5.05
CA LEU A 21 -12.14 0.90 -6.46
C LEU A 21 -12.79 -0.19 -7.31
N TYR A 22 -13.21 -1.30 -6.70
CA TYR A 22 -14.00 -2.32 -7.36
C TYR A 22 -15.42 -1.81 -7.66
N LYS A 23 -16.04 -1.10 -6.73
CA LYS A 23 -17.37 -0.49 -6.90
C LYS A 23 -17.37 0.72 -7.83
N TYR A 24 -16.27 1.48 -7.84
CA TYR A 24 -16.11 2.72 -8.59
C TYR A 24 -14.84 2.70 -9.47
N PRO A 25 -14.80 1.84 -10.51
CA PRO A 25 -13.58 1.61 -11.30
C PRO A 25 -13.06 2.86 -12.02
N ASP A 26 -13.93 3.80 -12.39
CA ASP A 26 -13.54 5.06 -13.04
C ASP A 26 -12.64 5.94 -12.17
N LYS A 27 -12.65 5.73 -10.85
CA LYS A 27 -11.73 6.42 -9.94
C LYS A 27 -10.26 6.09 -10.23
N ARG A 28 -9.97 4.91 -10.81
CA ARG A 28 -8.62 4.57 -11.30
C ARG A 28 -8.14 5.48 -12.43
N ASN A 29 -9.06 6.01 -13.24
CA ASN A 29 -8.71 6.90 -14.35
C ASN A 29 -8.47 8.34 -13.86
N SER A 30 -9.22 8.81 -12.87
CA SER A 30 -9.07 10.17 -12.31
C SER A 30 -7.91 10.29 -11.31
N GLY A 31 -7.50 9.19 -10.67
CA GLY A 31 -6.35 9.17 -9.78
C GLY A 31 -6.58 9.90 -8.46
N GLY A 32 -5.47 10.23 -7.79
CA GLY A 32 -5.45 10.95 -6.51
C GLY A 32 -5.77 10.06 -5.30
N THR A 33 -6.25 10.66 -4.23
CA THR A 33 -6.61 9.96 -2.98
C THR A 33 -8.12 9.75 -2.86
N LEU A 34 -8.50 8.97 -1.85
CA LEU A 34 -9.88 8.81 -1.39
C LEU A 34 -10.00 9.48 -0.02
N THR A 35 -11.12 10.14 0.26
CA THR A 35 -11.37 10.76 1.56
C THR A 35 -11.94 9.73 2.55
N SER A 36 -11.83 10.02 3.86
CA SER A 36 -12.42 9.21 4.93
C SER A 36 -13.91 8.99 4.74
N GLU A 37 -14.64 9.97 4.19
CA GLU A 37 -16.09 9.86 3.94
C GLU A 37 -16.39 8.88 2.81
N GLN A 38 -15.49 8.78 1.81
CA GLN A 38 -15.66 7.84 0.70
C GLN A 38 -15.43 6.39 1.12
N ILE A 39 -14.45 6.15 2.00
CA ILE A 39 -14.04 4.79 2.42
C ILE A 39 -14.61 4.37 3.78
N GLY A 40 -15.17 5.31 4.55
CA GLY A 40 -15.80 5.04 5.84
C GLY A 40 -14.85 4.75 6.99
N ILE A 41 -13.53 4.90 6.79
CA ILE A 41 -12.50 4.66 7.80
C ILE A 41 -11.39 5.71 7.75
N THR A 42 -10.72 5.88 8.88
CA THR A 42 -9.44 6.60 9.00
C THR A 42 -8.39 5.60 9.47
N PRO A 43 -7.22 5.52 8.82
CA PRO A 43 -6.18 4.58 9.24
C PRO A 43 -5.69 4.91 10.65
N VAL A 44 -5.48 3.88 11.47
CA VAL A 44 -5.02 4.00 12.86
C VAL A 44 -3.51 4.26 12.95
N TYR A 45 -2.75 3.72 11.98
CA TYR A 45 -1.32 3.96 11.80
C TYR A 45 -1.10 4.98 10.69
N ASP A 46 0.15 5.45 10.53
CA ASP A 46 0.57 6.35 9.44
C ASP A 46 0.64 5.60 8.09
N ILE A 47 -0.53 5.15 7.64
CA ILE A 47 -0.75 4.42 6.40
C ILE A 47 -1.40 5.38 5.42
N HIS A 48 -0.81 5.45 4.23
CA HIS A 48 -1.21 6.37 3.17
C HIS A 48 -1.58 5.60 1.91
N HIS A 49 -2.30 6.25 1.00
CA HIS A 49 -2.54 5.71 -0.33
C HIS A 49 -2.60 6.77 -1.41
N ILE A 50 -2.36 6.34 -2.66
CA ILE A 50 -2.56 7.15 -3.85
C ILE A 50 -2.91 6.26 -5.03
N ILE A 51 -3.80 6.75 -5.88
CA ILE A 51 -4.14 6.15 -7.16
C ILE A 51 -3.36 6.90 -8.23
N TYR A 52 -2.47 6.19 -8.92
CA TYR A 52 -1.57 6.75 -9.90
C TYR A 52 -1.33 5.76 -11.04
N GLY A 53 -1.41 6.22 -12.28
CA GLY A 53 -1.24 5.33 -13.44
C GLY A 53 -2.19 4.13 -13.42
N LYS A 54 -3.44 4.31 -12.97
CA LYS A 54 -4.51 3.29 -12.82
C LYS A 54 -4.25 2.19 -11.77
N ARG A 55 -3.16 2.29 -11.01
CA ARG A 55 -2.84 1.42 -9.87
C ARG A 55 -3.10 2.15 -8.56
N VAL A 56 -3.41 1.40 -7.51
CA VAL A 56 -3.34 1.93 -6.15
C VAL A 56 -2.02 1.53 -5.51
N TYR A 57 -1.39 2.49 -4.85
CA TYR A 57 -0.23 2.30 -3.99
C TYR A 57 -0.68 2.61 -2.56
N ILE A 58 -0.47 1.68 -1.64
CA ILE A 58 -0.69 1.87 -0.21
C ILE A 58 0.66 1.72 0.47
N TRP A 59 1.04 2.63 1.38
CA TRP A 59 2.36 2.59 2.00
C TRP A 59 2.37 3.07 3.44
N SER A 60 3.41 2.66 4.15
CA SER A 60 3.81 3.17 5.47
C SER A 60 5.34 3.12 5.59
N ALA A 61 5.90 3.64 6.69
CA ALA A 61 7.31 3.47 7.00
C ALA A 61 7.66 1.98 7.21
N ASP A 62 8.87 1.55 6.81
CA ASP A 62 9.39 0.21 7.12
C ASP A 62 9.80 0.12 8.60
N THR A 63 8.84 -0.17 9.46
CA THR A 63 9.09 -0.44 10.89
C THR A 63 9.55 -1.88 11.10
N GLU A 64 10.29 -2.12 12.19
CA GLU A 64 10.88 -3.43 12.46
C GLU A 64 9.83 -4.55 12.47
N GLY A 65 10.00 -5.52 11.58
CA GLY A 65 9.12 -6.69 11.46
C GLY A 65 7.84 -6.46 10.64
N LEU A 66 7.54 -5.25 10.18
CA LEU A 66 6.31 -4.96 9.45
C LEU A 66 6.19 -5.74 8.13
N MET A 67 7.24 -5.78 7.31
CA MET A 67 7.22 -6.55 6.06
C MET A 67 6.90 -8.02 6.30
N SER A 68 7.54 -8.64 7.30
CA SER A 68 7.28 -10.05 7.64
C SER A 68 5.84 -10.25 8.12
N ALA A 69 5.33 -9.33 8.94
CA ALA A 69 3.95 -9.37 9.40
C ALA A 69 2.95 -9.19 8.24
N LEU A 70 3.20 -8.29 7.30
CA LEU A 70 2.39 -8.09 6.10
C LEU A 70 2.39 -9.33 5.20
N GLN A 71 3.55 -9.95 4.98
CA GLN A 71 3.67 -11.19 4.23
C GLN A 71 2.83 -12.31 4.86
N GLN A 72 2.90 -12.47 6.18
CA GLN A 72 2.10 -13.45 6.92
C GLN A 72 0.60 -13.14 6.83
N GLN A 73 0.20 -11.88 7.07
CA GLN A 73 -1.18 -11.44 7.05
C GLN A 73 -1.83 -11.63 5.67
N THR A 74 -1.06 -11.41 4.60
CA THR A 74 -1.51 -11.58 3.21
C THR A 74 -1.28 -12.98 2.66
N LYS A 75 -0.77 -13.92 3.47
CA LYS A 75 -0.38 -15.28 3.04
C LYS A 75 0.53 -15.27 1.80
N HIS A 76 1.43 -14.29 1.73
CA HIS A 76 2.36 -14.04 0.61
C HIS A 76 1.69 -13.77 -0.76
N SER A 77 0.39 -13.48 -0.79
CA SER A 77 -0.34 -13.22 -2.05
C SER A 77 -0.28 -11.76 -2.52
N ALA A 78 0.07 -10.83 -1.62
CA ALA A 78 0.13 -9.41 -1.94
C ALA A 78 1.39 -9.02 -2.71
N MET A 79 1.24 -8.11 -3.67
CA MET A 79 2.37 -7.44 -4.32
C MET A 79 2.96 -6.38 -3.37
N LEU A 80 3.89 -6.83 -2.54
CA LEU A 80 4.62 -6.01 -1.56
C LEU A 80 6.05 -5.73 -2.02
N GLY A 81 6.52 -4.51 -1.78
CA GLY A 81 7.89 -4.12 -2.04
C GLY A 81 8.36 -2.99 -1.14
N ARG A 82 9.60 -2.55 -1.35
CA ARG A 82 10.21 -1.40 -0.68
C ARG A 82 10.60 -0.35 -1.69
N VAL A 83 10.45 0.92 -1.31
CA VAL A 83 11.00 2.02 -2.10
C VAL A 83 12.51 2.07 -1.90
N LYS A 84 13.25 1.85 -2.99
CA LYS A 84 14.70 1.97 -3.03
C LYS A 84 15.15 2.65 -4.30
N ASN A 85 15.94 3.72 -4.19
CA ASN A 85 16.47 4.47 -5.33
C ASN A 85 15.39 4.85 -6.36
N LYS A 86 14.24 5.36 -5.88
CA LYS A 86 13.06 5.72 -6.72
C LYS A 86 12.48 4.54 -7.53
N LYS A 87 12.65 3.32 -7.04
CA LYS A 87 12.04 2.10 -7.57
C LYS A 87 11.32 1.37 -6.47
N ILE A 88 10.39 0.49 -6.83
CA ILE A 88 9.85 -0.48 -5.88
C ILE A 88 10.54 -1.81 -6.13
N VAL A 89 11.23 -2.32 -5.13
CA VAL A 89 11.91 -3.61 -5.20
C VAL A 89 11.17 -4.65 -4.35
N ASP A 90 11.07 -5.86 -4.85
CA ASP A 90 10.50 -6.99 -4.10
C ASP A 90 11.43 -7.44 -2.96
N ASN A 91 11.04 -8.46 -2.21
CA ASN A 91 11.85 -8.98 -1.09
C ASN A 91 13.13 -9.71 -1.52
N GLN A 92 13.31 -9.98 -2.81
CA GLN A 92 14.54 -10.52 -3.40
C GLN A 92 15.44 -9.39 -3.96
N GLY A 93 14.97 -8.14 -3.92
CA GLY A 93 15.69 -6.98 -4.45
C GLY A 93 15.46 -6.75 -5.94
N ASN A 94 14.55 -7.49 -6.58
CA ASN A 94 14.23 -7.29 -7.98
C ASN A 94 13.33 -6.07 -8.15
N ASP A 95 13.58 -5.29 -9.20
CA ASP A 95 12.70 -4.18 -9.59
C ASP A 95 11.33 -4.72 -10.02
N MET A 96 10.26 -4.23 -9.41
CA MET A 96 8.89 -4.63 -9.73
C MET A 96 8.38 -4.02 -11.06
N GLY A 97 9.16 -3.14 -11.69
CA GLY A 97 8.86 -2.60 -13.02
C GLY A 97 7.66 -1.65 -13.04
N VAL A 98 7.34 -1.04 -11.90
CA VAL A 98 6.22 -0.10 -11.74
C VAL A 98 6.73 1.32 -11.49
N THR A 99 6.07 2.30 -12.11
CA THR A 99 6.38 3.71 -11.89
C THR A 99 6.00 4.13 -10.47
N ILE A 100 6.95 4.68 -9.72
CA ILE A 100 6.69 5.18 -8.37
C ILE A 100 6.13 6.61 -8.40
N PRO A 101 5.02 6.89 -7.70
CA PRO A 101 4.57 8.26 -7.44
C PRO A 101 5.59 9.02 -6.59
N SER A 102 5.89 10.28 -6.93
CA SER A 102 6.86 11.11 -6.20
C SER A 102 6.46 11.42 -4.75
N SER A 103 5.21 11.16 -4.38
CA SER A 103 4.68 11.33 -3.03
C SER A 103 5.10 10.21 -2.07
N ILE A 104 5.60 9.08 -2.58
CA ILE A 104 5.98 7.93 -1.74
C ILE A 104 7.45 8.09 -1.30
N PRO A 105 7.73 8.16 0.02
CA PRO A 105 9.08 8.33 0.54
C PRO A 105 10.01 7.15 0.24
N GLU A 106 11.32 7.43 0.17
CA GLU A 106 12.36 6.41 0.19
C GLU A 106 12.28 5.59 1.49
N GLY A 107 12.46 4.27 1.38
CA GLY A 107 12.40 3.36 2.53
C GLY A 107 10.99 2.95 2.97
N SER A 108 9.93 3.40 2.29
CA SER A 108 8.57 2.92 2.58
C SER A 108 8.36 1.47 2.16
N ILE A 109 7.54 0.73 2.91
CA ILE A 109 6.90 -0.51 2.42
C ILE A 109 5.69 -0.11 1.59
N VAL A 110 5.51 -0.74 0.43
CA VAL A 110 4.43 -0.46 -0.50
C VAL A 110 3.68 -1.73 -0.88
N PHE A 111 2.35 -1.67 -0.81
CA PHE A 111 1.42 -2.62 -1.43
C PHE A 111 0.89 -2.01 -2.73
N ILE A 112 0.81 -2.82 -3.80
CA ILE A 112 0.34 -2.38 -5.13
C ILE A 112 -0.84 -3.25 -5.58
N ASN A 113 -1.88 -2.61 -6.13
CA ASN A 113 -2.98 -3.27 -6.87
C ASN A 113 -3.42 -2.49 -8.11
#